data_AF-K9XSS0-F1
#
_entry.id   AF-K9XSS0-F1
#
_cell.length_a   1.000
_cell.length_b   1.000
_cell.length_c   1.000
_cell.angle_alpha   90.00
_cell.angle_beta   90.00
_cell.angle_gamma   90.00
#
_symmetry.space_group_name_H-M   'P 1'
#
loop_
_entity.id
_entity.type
_entity.pdbx_description
1 polymer ?
#
loop_
_entity_poly.entity_id
_entity_poly.type
_entity_poly.pdbx_seq_one_letter_code
_entity_poly.pdbx_strand_id
1 'polypeptide(L)'
;MNRKTLQRVLVLLFGLAFIGSTAFMLVGSIFSNDSQPPASTATTPSNEEQLQAQIRGYEKVLAREPNNPTALQGLVQARLALQDLPGAIEPLEKLVQLYPQEPELKALLEAVKQQSSQNPQSKP
;
A
#
# COMPACT_ATOMS: atom_id res chain seq x y z
N MET A 1 -38.97 -4.36 40.91
CA MET A 1 -38.53 -4.46 39.50
C MET A 1 -37.44 -3.42 39.28
N ASN A 2 -36.20 -3.85 39.08
CA ASN A 2 -35.03 -2.97 39.22
C ASN A 2 -34.71 -2.31 37.88
N ARG A 3 -34.61 -0.97 37.84
CA ARG A 3 -34.35 -0.19 36.61
C ARG A 3 -33.13 -0.68 35.81
N LYS A 4 -32.16 -1.31 36.49
CA LYS A 4 -30.94 -1.90 35.90
C LYS A 4 -31.15 -3.23 35.18
N THR A 5 -32.13 -4.05 35.58
CA THR A 5 -32.48 -5.27 34.83
C THR A 5 -33.28 -4.94 33.58
N LEU A 6 -34.10 -3.88 33.61
CA LEU A 6 -34.83 -3.39 32.44
C LEU A 6 -33.90 -2.83 31.35
N GLN A 7 -32.87 -2.07 31.74
CA GLN A 7 -31.84 -1.58 30.80
C GLN A 7 -31.06 -2.72 30.12
N ARG A 8 -30.75 -3.81 30.85
CA ARG A 8 -30.05 -4.96 30.27
C ARG A 8 -30.90 -5.72 29.25
N VAL A 9 -32.21 -5.83 29.48
CA VAL A 9 -33.16 -6.43 28.52
C VAL A 9 -33.35 -5.55 27.28
N LEU A 10 -33.36 -4.21 27.46
CA LEU A 10 -33.47 -3.28 26.34
C LEU A 10 -32.25 -3.36 25.39
N VAL A 11 -31.04 -3.46 25.94
CA VAL A 11 -29.80 -3.59 25.14
C VAL A 11 -29.76 -4.92 24.36
N LEU A 12 -30.29 -6.01 24.95
CA LEU A 12 -30.40 -7.31 24.27
C LEU A 12 -31.42 -7.31 23.12
N LEU A 13 -32.50 -6.52 23.22
CA LEU A 13 -33.49 -6.40 22.16
C LEU A 13 -33.02 -5.55 20.97
N PHE A 14 -32.19 -4.53 21.18
CA PHE A 14 -31.62 -3.72 20.09
C PHE A 14 -30.43 -4.41 19.36
N GLY A 15 -29.73 -5.34 20.02
CA GLY A 15 -28.65 -6.11 19.39
C GLY A 15 -29.11 -7.10 18.31
N LEU A 16 -30.41 -7.45 18.27
CA LEU A 16 -30.96 -8.44 17.34
C LEU A 16 -31.47 -7.86 16.00
N ALA A 17 -31.35 -6.55 15.78
CA ALA A 17 -31.81 -5.88 14.54
C ALA A 17 -30.66 -5.34 13.66
N PHE A 18 -29.44 -5.86 13.82
CA PHE A 18 -28.32 -5.58 12.91
C PHE A 18 -27.61 -6.87 12.45
N ILE A 19 -28.33 -7.98 12.39
CA ILE A 19 -27.83 -9.27 11.87
C ILE A 19 -28.59 -9.68 10.59
N GLY A 20 -29.47 -8.80 10.09
CA GLY A 20 -30.26 -9.03 8.87
C GLY A 20 -29.60 -8.62 7.55
N SER A 21 -28.50 -7.85 7.55
CA SER A 21 -27.87 -7.34 6.31
C SER A 21 -26.53 -8.00 5.95
N THR A 22 -26.07 -9.00 6.70
CA THR A 22 -24.87 -9.79 6.33
C THR A 22 -25.16 -11.28 6.15
N ALA A 23 -26.38 -11.75 6.50
CA ALA A 23 -26.72 -13.17 6.54
C ALA A 23 -27.27 -13.75 5.21
N PHE A 24 -27.30 -12.99 4.11
CA PHE A 24 -27.77 -13.51 2.82
C PHE A 24 -26.65 -14.09 1.93
N MET A 25 -25.40 -14.14 2.39
CA MET A 25 -24.26 -14.63 1.57
C MET A 25 -23.59 -15.89 2.12
N LEU A 26 -24.30 -16.70 2.92
CA LEU A 26 -23.76 -17.91 3.54
C LEU A 26 -24.78 -19.07 3.66
N VAL A 27 -25.78 -19.11 2.78
CA VAL A 27 -26.76 -20.22 2.70
C VAL A 27 -26.25 -21.39 1.83
N GLY A 28 -25.01 -21.34 1.33
CA GLY A 28 -24.46 -22.38 0.44
C GLY A 28 -23.62 -23.47 1.13
N SER A 29 -23.16 -23.28 2.37
CA SER A 29 -22.08 -24.09 2.95
C SER A 29 -22.48 -24.96 4.15
N ILE A 30 -23.77 -25.03 4.47
CA ILE A 30 -24.26 -25.79 5.64
C ILE A 30 -24.81 -27.18 5.25
N PHE A 31 -24.88 -27.52 3.97
CA PHE A 31 -25.39 -28.81 3.51
C PHE A 31 -24.42 -29.46 2.51
N SER A 32 -23.61 -30.37 3.04
CA SER A 32 -22.87 -31.40 2.33
C SER A 32 -21.72 -30.98 1.40
N ASN A 33 -20.51 -31.30 1.86
CA ASN A 33 -19.41 -31.93 1.12
C ASN A 33 -19.51 -31.91 -0.43
N ASP A 34 -18.53 -31.26 -1.05
CA ASP A 34 -18.29 -31.14 -2.49
C ASP A 34 -19.13 -30.08 -3.22
N SER A 35 -18.77 -28.79 -3.08
CA SER A 35 -19.16 -27.69 -3.97
C SER A 35 -18.36 -26.42 -3.63
N GLN A 36 -17.16 -26.31 -4.18
CA GLN A 36 -16.42 -25.05 -4.28
C GLN A 36 -17.19 -24.10 -5.21
N PRO A 37 -17.67 -22.92 -4.75
CA PRO A 37 -18.14 -21.88 -5.67
C PRO A 37 -16.93 -21.38 -6.47
N PRO A 38 -17.10 -21.01 -7.76
CA PRO A 38 -15.99 -20.70 -8.63
C PRO A 38 -15.18 -19.57 -8.02
N ALA A 39 -13.86 -19.75 -8.00
CA ALA A 39 -12.90 -18.75 -7.57
C ALA A 39 -13.28 -17.39 -8.15
N SER A 40 -13.75 -16.48 -7.29
CA SER A 40 -13.55 -15.07 -7.55
C SER A 40 -12.05 -14.92 -7.69
N THR A 41 -11.57 -14.75 -8.92
CA THR A 41 -10.20 -14.34 -9.21
C THR A 41 -10.02 -12.95 -8.63
N ALA A 42 -9.91 -12.85 -7.30
CA ALA A 42 -9.20 -11.77 -6.67
C ALA A 42 -7.75 -12.00 -7.10
N THR A 43 -7.41 -11.45 -8.27
CA THR A 43 -6.02 -11.33 -8.70
C THR A 43 -5.35 -10.51 -7.61
N THR A 44 -4.70 -11.19 -6.66
CA THR A 44 -3.81 -10.54 -5.72
C THR A 44 -2.83 -9.75 -6.58
N PRO A 45 -2.81 -8.40 -6.47
CA PRO A 45 -1.97 -7.61 -7.34
C PRO A 45 -0.54 -8.05 -7.13
N SER A 46 0.19 -8.23 -8.23
CA SER A 46 1.59 -8.63 -8.18
C SER A 46 2.39 -7.61 -7.37
N ASN A 47 3.52 -8.03 -6.79
CA ASN A 47 4.38 -7.12 -6.02
C ASN A 47 4.79 -5.90 -6.86
N GLU A 48 4.97 -6.08 -8.17
CA GLU A 48 5.29 -4.99 -9.10
C GLU A 48 4.13 -4.00 -9.24
N GLU A 49 2.89 -4.47 -9.38
CA GLU A 49 1.70 -3.63 -9.44
C GLU A 49 1.51 -2.80 -8.16
N GLN A 50 1.79 -3.42 -7.00
CA GLN A 50 1.75 -2.74 -5.71
C GLN A 50 2.80 -1.62 -5.62
N LEU A 51 4.04 -1.90 -6.04
CA LEU A 51 5.12 -0.91 -6.09
C LEU A 51 4.78 0.24 -7.05
N GLN A 52 4.22 -0.05 -8.23
CA GLN A 52 3.76 0.99 -9.14
C GLN A 52 2.62 1.84 -8.57
N ALA A 53 1.69 1.22 -7.83
CA ALA A 53 0.64 1.97 -7.13
C ALA A 53 1.21 2.88 -6.06
N GLN A 54 2.23 2.41 -5.34
CA GLN A 54 2.94 3.18 -4.34
C GLN A 54 3.69 4.37 -4.94
N ILE A 55 4.38 4.19 -6.07
CA ILE A 55 5.01 5.27 -6.84
C ILE A 55 4.00 6.37 -7.16
N ARG A 56 2.84 6.00 -7.74
CA ARG A 56 1.77 6.97 -8.06
C ARG A 56 1.25 7.68 -6.80
N GLY A 57 1.20 6.98 -5.67
CA GLY A 57 0.81 7.55 -4.39
C GLY A 57 1.78 8.64 -3.93
N TYR A 58 3.08 8.34 -3.95
CA TYR A 58 4.11 9.30 -3.56
C TYR A 58 4.22 10.48 -4.54
N GLU A 59 4.09 10.25 -5.85
CA GLU A 59 4.08 11.33 -6.84
C GLU A 59 2.93 12.34 -6.58
N LYS A 60 1.75 11.86 -6.19
CA LYS A 60 0.63 12.74 -5.80
C LYS A 60 0.93 13.56 -4.55
N VAL A 61 1.64 12.99 -3.58
CA VAL A 61 2.08 13.72 -2.39
C VAL A 61 3.10 14.79 -2.79
N LEU A 62 4.10 14.43 -3.59
CA LEU A 62 5.15 15.35 -4.06
C LEU A 62 4.62 16.47 -4.97
N ALA A 63 3.53 16.23 -5.69
CA ALA A 63 2.85 17.27 -6.46
C ALA A 63 2.30 18.41 -5.55
N ARG A 64 2.00 18.10 -4.28
CA ARG A 64 1.50 19.07 -3.29
C ARG A 64 2.62 19.55 -2.37
N GLU A 65 3.53 18.65 -2.02
CA GLU A 65 4.62 18.87 -1.08
C GLU A 65 5.95 18.42 -1.73
N PRO A 66 6.56 19.24 -2.60
CA PRO A 66 7.71 18.84 -3.42
C PRO A 66 8.95 18.42 -2.62
N ASN A 67 9.04 18.89 -1.37
CA ASN A 67 10.16 18.64 -0.46
C ASN A 67 9.78 17.72 0.70
N ASN A 68 8.67 16.98 0.59
CA ASN A 68 8.28 16.02 1.63
C ASN A 68 9.29 14.86 1.66
N PRO A 69 10.10 14.71 2.73
CA PRO A 69 11.17 13.73 2.77
C PRO A 69 10.65 12.29 2.79
N THR A 70 9.50 12.05 3.42
CA THR A 70 8.87 10.72 3.45
C THR A 70 8.44 10.28 2.07
N ALA A 71 7.81 11.16 1.29
CA ALA A 71 7.38 10.86 -0.07
C ALA A 71 8.57 10.69 -1.02
N LEU A 72 9.61 11.53 -0.89
CA LEU A 72 10.85 11.38 -1.66
C LEU A 72 11.52 10.03 -1.36
N GLN A 73 11.69 9.69 -0.08
CA GLN A 73 12.33 8.43 0.32
C GLN A 73 11.51 7.22 -0.14
N GLY A 74 10.19 7.25 0.06
CA GLY A 74 9.31 6.19 -0.40
C GLY A 74 9.35 6.00 -1.92
N LEU A 75 9.42 7.10 -2.68
CA LEU A 75 9.54 7.05 -4.14
C LEU A 75 10.86 6.44 -4.59
N VAL A 76 11.99 6.83 -3.97
CA VAL A 76 13.31 6.23 -4.22
C VAL A 76 13.26 4.72 -3.98
N GLN A 77 12.77 4.30 -2.81
CA GLN A 77 12.73 2.88 -2.44
C GLN A 77 11.89 2.06 -3.42
N ALA A 78 10.72 2.55 -3.80
CA ALA A 78 9.83 1.85 -4.72
C ALA A 78 10.44 1.75 -6.13
N ARG A 79 11.08 2.82 -6.63
CA ARG A 79 11.75 2.81 -7.94
C ARG A 79 12.97 1.89 -7.94
N LEU A 80 13.79 1.89 -6.89
CA LEU A 80 14.91 0.96 -6.76
C LEU A 80 14.46 -0.51 -6.71
N ALA A 81 13.35 -0.80 -6.01
CA ALA A 81 12.77 -2.14 -5.96
C ALA A 81 12.29 -2.63 -7.34
N LEU A 82 11.81 -1.73 -8.20
CA LEU A 82 11.45 -2.01 -9.59
C LEU A 82 12.65 -1.94 -10.56
N GLN A 83 13.87 -1.77 -10.06
CA GLN A 83 15.08 -1.54 -10.87
C GLN A 83 14.99 -0.31 -11.81
N ASP A 84 14.09 0.62 -11.52
CA ASP A 84 14.00 1.93 -12.17
C ASP A 84 15.07 2.87 -11.58
N LEU A 85 16.34 2.55 -11.88
CA LEU A 85 17.49 3.34 -11.47
C LEU A 85 17.43 4.77 -12.01
N PRO A 86 17.10 5.02 -13.30
CA PRO A 86 17.02 6.38 -13.82
C PRO A 86 15.95 7.20 -13.10
N GLY A 87 14.78 6.62 -12.84
CA GLY A 87 13.71 7.30 -12.11
C GLY A 87 14.07 7.55 -10.65
N ALA A 88 14.89 6.73 -10.00
CA ALA A 88 15.26 6.95 -8.60
C ALA A 88 16.20 8.16 -8.39
N ILE A 89 16.90 8.63 -9.44
CA ILE A 89 17.95 9.66 -9.32
C ILE A 89 17.37 11.01 -8.85
N GLU A 90 16.34 11.54 -9.50
CA GLU A 90 15.84 12.90 -9.22
C GLU A 90 15.28 13.05 -7.78
N PRO A 91 14.45 12.12 -7.25
CA PRO A 91 14.02 12.16 -5.87
C PRO A 91 15.17 12.00 -4.86
N LEU A 92 16.19 11.21 -5.21
CA LEU A 92 17.36 11.00 -4.37
C LEU A 92 18.28 12.23 -4.33
N GLU A 93 18.43 12.95 -5.45
CA GLU A 93 19.12 14.24 -5.48
C GLU A 93 18.46 15.27 -4.57
N LYS A 94 17.12 15.32 -4.56
CA LYS A 94 16.37 16.17 -3.64
C LYS A 94 16.64 15.79 -2.18
N LEU A 95 16.66 14.50 -1.85
CA LEU A 95 17.00 14.04 -0.49
C LEU A 95 18.41 14.49 -0.07
N VAL A 96 19.41 14.38 -0.96
CA VAL A 96 20.78 14.87 -0.70
C VAL A 96 20.81 16.38 -0.46
N GLN A 97 20.00 17.15 -1.18
CA GLN A 97 19.90 18.60 -0.99
C GLN A 97 19.22 18.97 0.34
N LEU A 98 18.20 18.22 0.76
CA LEU A 98 17.51 18.44 2.03
C LEU A 98 18.36 18.01 3.24
N TYR A 99 19.16 16.96 3.07
CA TYR A 99 19.99 16.37 4.13
C TYR A 99 21.46 16.28 3.71
N PRO A 100 22.15 17.42 3.51
CA PRO A 100 23.52 17.43 3.00
C PRO A 100 24.56 16.86 3.99
N GLN A 101 24.17 16.69 5.25
CA GLN A 101 24.99 16.14 6.33
C GLN A 101 24.91 14.60 6.44
N GLU A 102 24.05 13.95 5.66
CA GLU A 102 23.91 12.49 5.62
C GLU A 102 24.78 11.93 4.48
N PRO A 103 26.03 11.47 4.75
CA PRO A 103 26.93 10.98 3.71
C PRO A 103 26.38 9.74 2.98
N GLU A 104 25.53 8.95 3.63
CA GLU A 104 24.90 7.76 3.07
C GLU A 104 24.03 8.08 1.86
N LEU A 105 23.33 9.22 1.86
CA LEU A 105 22.51 9.64 0.72
C LEU A 105 23.37 9.99 -0.49
N LYS A 106 24.53 10.60 -0.28
CA LYS A 106 25.49 10.91 -1.36
C LYS A 106 26.08 9.63 -1.94
N ALA A 107 26.50 8.71 -1.08
CA ALA A 107 27.01 7.41 -1.51
C ALA A 107 25.94 6.62 -2.29
N LEU A 108 24.69 6.61 -1.82
CA LEU A 108 23.58 5.98 -2.54
C LEU A 108 23.34 6.62 -3.90
N LEU A 109 23.37 7.96 -3.99
CA LEU A 109 23.20 8.68 -5.24
C LEU A 109 24.29 8.33 -6.26
N GLU A 110 25.54 8.30 -5.83
CA GLU A 110 26.68 7.90 -6.66
C GLU A 110 26.54 6.46 -7.15
N ALA A 111 26.20 5.53 -6.24
CA ALA A 111 25.98 4.13 -6.59
C ALA A 111 24.86 3.95 -7.63
N VAL A 112 23.72 4.60 -7.42
CA VAL A 112 22.57 4.55 -8.35
C VAL A 112 22.93 5.14 -9.71
N LYS A 113 23.66 6.25 -9.76
CA LYS A 113 24.14 6.86 -11.02
C LYS A 113 25.10 5.95 -11.77
N GLN A 114 26.05 5.35 -11.07
CA GLN A 114 26.99 4.40 -11.66
C GLN A 114 26.27 3.17 -12.21
N GLN A 115 25.37 2.57 -11.43
CA GLN A 115 24.61 1.40 -11.85
C GLN A 115 23.66 1.71 -13.01
N SER A 116 23.02 2.88 -13.01
CA SER A 116 22.19 3.35 -14.13
C SER A 116 23.00 3.54 -15.41
N SER A 117 24.26 3.97 -15.30
CA SER A 117 25.15 4.16 -16.46
C SER A 117 25.66 2.82 -17.00
N GLN A 118 25.87 1.84 -16.13
CA GLN A 118 26.31 0.49 -16.48
C GLN A 118 25.17 -0.38 -17.02
N ASN A 119 23.92 -0.05 -16.69
CA ASN A 119 22.74 -0.78 -17.14
C ASN A 119 21.86 0.12 -18.04
N PRO A 120 22.26 0.36 -19.31
CA PRO A 120 21.49 1.19 -20.26
C PRO A 120 20.13 0.59 -20.67
N GLN A 121 19.71 -0.53 -20.06
CA GLN A 121 18.51 -1.30 -20.39
C GLN A 121 17.39 -0.98 -19.39
N SER A 122 16.70 0.14 -19.57
CA SER A 122 15.36 0.36 -19.00
C SER A 122 14.56 1.34 -19.86
N LYS A 123 14.50 1.05 -21.16
CA LYS A 123 13.56 1.70 -22.07
C LYS A 123 13.08 0.71 -23.12
N PRO A 124 11.80 0.28 -23.10
CA PRO A 124 11.07 -0.01 -24.33
C PRO A 124 10.68 1.30 -25.04
#